data_AF-A0A645G6B7-F1
#
_entry.id   AF-A0A645G6B7-F1
#
_cell.length_a   1.000
_cell.length_b   1.000
_cell.length_c   1.000
_cell.angle_alpha   90.00
_cell.angle_beta   90.00
_cell.angle_gamma   90.00
#
_symmetry.space_group_name_H-M   'P 1'
#
loop_
_entity.id
_entity.type
_entity.pdbx_description
1 polymer ?
#
loop_
_entity_poly.entity_id
_entity_poly.type
_entity_poly.pdbx_seq_one_letter_code
_entity_poly.pdbx_strand_id
1 'polypeptide(L)'
;MENEAPLFCTQCGATFNESATFCQECGTPVSGTVASGTPDHQNKKGNDNNKGKIILVTGMLVVLAGFSLYFGAMMLMDAVAIANEVMNDPASAQVMIDYSITYDMLLSSVETAGYLMIAVGVLALVDAVLTFTKRFWAVAFVLTIILTVLMFWTLIGLVLGIIAIYFQYTAKSEFA
;
A
#
# COMPACT_ATOMS: atom_id res chain seq x y z
N MET A 1 72.87 18.64 -3.84
CA MET A 1 72.45 17.51 -4.70
C MET A 1 71.00 17.23 -4.35
N GLU A 2 70.05 17.83 -5.05
CA GLU A 2 68.64 17.42 -4.95
C GLU A 2 68.12 17.34 -6.40
N ASN A 3 67.75 16.12 -6.77
CA ASN A 3 67.35 15.69 -8.10
C ASN A 3 65.85 15.94 -8.21
N GLU A 4 65.45 17.08 -8.78
CA GLU A 4 64.05 17.38 -9.07
C GLU A 4 63.66 16.60 -10.33
N ALA A 5 63.17 15.37 -10.15
CA ALA A 5 62.76 14.54 -11.27
C ALA A 5 61.47 15.14 -11.90
N PRO A 6 61.46 15.46 -13.21
CA PRO A 6 60.26 16.01 -13.83
C PRO A 6 59.15 14.96 -13.83
N LEU A 7 58.05 15.25 -13.13
CA LEU A 7 56.86 14.40 -13.13
C LEU A 7 56.07 14.64 -14.43
N PHE A 8 55.57 13.55 -15.01
CA PHE A 8 54.80 13.57 -16.24
C PHE A 8 53.35 13.15 -15.99
N CYS A 9 52.43 13.77 -16.72
CA CYS A 9 51.02 13.41 -16.67
C CYS A 9 50.80 12.05 -17.33
N THR A 10 50.14 11.14 -16.62
CA THR A 10 49.81 9.81 -17.14
C THR A 10 48.74 9.83 -18.23
N GLN A 11 48.03 10.95 -18.41
CA GLN A 11 46.97 11.10 -19.41
C GLN A 11 47.44 11.80 -20.69
N CYS A 12 48.20 12.91 -20.58
CA CYS A 12 48.62 13.68 -21.77
C CYS A 12 50.14 13.73 -21.99
N GLY A 13 50.94 13.22 -21.05
CA GLY A 13 52.41 13.24 -21.14
C GLY A 13 53.07 14.59 -20.84
N ALA A 14 52.29 15.63 -20.49
CA ALA A 14 52.83 16.94 -20.15
C ALA A 14 53.60 16.89 -18.82
N THR A 15 54.73 17.61 -18.77
CA THR A 15 55.55 17.74 -17.55
C THR A 15 54.98 18.81 -16.63
N PHE A 16 54.92 18.54 -15.33
CA PHE A 16 54.50 19.51 -14.32
C PHE A 16 55.40 19.45 -13.10
N ASN A 17 55.38 20.52 -12.29
CA ASN A 17 56.16 20.64 -11.06
C ASN A 17 55.48 19.85 -9.92
N GLU A 18 56.24 19.28 -8.98
CA GLU A 18 55.75 18.41 -7.89
C GLU A 18 54.67 19.03 -7.00
N SER A 19 54.54 20.35 -7.02
CA SER A 19 53.53 21.13 -6.29
C SER A 19 52.21 21.36 -7.07
N ALA A 20 52.08 20.86 -8.30
CA ALA A 20 50.88 21.04 -9.11
C ALA A 20 49.79 20.01 -8.77
N THR A 21 48.64 20.48 -8.26
CA THR A 21 47.47 19.66 -7.88
C THR A 21 46.72 19.08 -9.09
N PHE A 22 46.76 19.80 -10.23
CA PHE A 22 46.11 19.42 -11.48
C PHE A 22 47.05 19.70 -12.65
N CYS A 23 46.97 18.88 -13.70
CA CYS A 23 47.69 19.13 -14.94
C CYS A 23 47.13 20.39 -15.62
N GLN A 24 47.98 21.39 -15.89
CA GLN A 24 47.56 22.65 -16.52
C GLN A 24 47.14 22.47 -17.99
N GLU A 25 47.59 21.40 -18.64
CA GLU A 25 47.31 21.13 -20.06
C GLU A 25 46.00 20.35 -20.28
N CYS A 26 45.70 19.37 -19.43
CA CYS A 26 44.53 18.50 -19.62
C CYS A 26 43.52 18.51 -18.47
N GLY A 27 43.80 19.22 -17.38
CA GLY A 27 42.94 19.30 -16.20
C GLY A 27 42.90 18.03 -15.34
N THR A 28 43.62 16.97 -15.70
CA THR A 28 43.63 15.71 -14.93
C THR A 28 44.31 15.92 -13.57
N PRO A 29 43.70 15.47 -12.45
CA PRO A 29 44.32 15.55 -11.13
C PRO A 29 45.59 14.71 -11.09
N VAL A 30 46.67 15.28 -10.58
CA VAL A 30 47.93 14.56 -10.39
C VAL A 30 47.74 13.62 -9.20
N SER A 31 47.94 12.32 -9.41
CA SER A 31 47.80 11.30 -8.37
C SER A 31 48.73 11.61 -7.19
N GLY A 32 48.17 12.18 -6.12
CA GLY A 32 48.93 12.62 -4.94
C GLY A 32 48.20 13.63 -4.06
N THR A 33 47.25 14.41 -4.60
CA THR A 33 46.38 15.26 -3.80
C THR A 33 44.95 14.73 -3.82
N VAL A 34 44.63 13.90 -2.84
CA VAL A 34 43.24 13.62 -2.42
C VAL A 34 42.66 14.87 -1.77
N ALA A 35 42.49 15.93 -2.56
CA ALA A 35 41.74 17.12 -2.20
C ALA A 35 40.38 17.07 -2.91
N SER A 36 39.46 16.28 -2.37
CA SER A 36 38.02 16.52 -2.45
C SER A 36 37.36 15.52 -1.49
N GLY A 37 36.73 15.92 -0.39
CA GLY A 37 35.74 16.99 -0.39
C GLY A 37 34.38 16.48 -0.90
N THR A 38 33.98 15.25 -0.55
CA THR A 38 32.57 14.86 -0.49
C THR A 38 32.44 13.72 0.52
N PRO A 39 31.81 13.90 1.69
CA PRO A 39 31.10 12.78 2.28
C PRO A 39 30.05 12.42 1.24
N ASP A 40 30.29 11.32 0.54
CA ASP A 40 29.27 10.56 -0.18
C ASP A 40 28.20 10.14 0.83
N HIS A 41 27.38 11.10 1.25
CA HIS A 41 26.01 10.80 1.59
C HIS A 41 25.41 10.30 0.29
N GLN A 42 25.57 9.00 0.05
CA GLN A 42 24.66 8.24 -0.78
C GLN A 42 23.28 8.50 -0.21
N ASN A 43 22.66 9.54 -0.73
CA ASN A 43 21.23 9.71 -0.71
C ASN A 43 20.67 8.67 -1.68
N LYS A 44 20.86 7.39 -1.36
CA LYS A 44 19.94 6.32 -1.73
C LYS A 44 18.72 6.50 -0.83
N LYS A 45 17.98 7.57 -1.07
CA LYS A 45 16.63 7.77 -0.54
C LYS A 45 15.77 8.31 -1.68
N GLY A 46 15.84 7.60 -2.79
CA GLY A 46 15.18 7.95 -4.04
C GLY A 46 14.58 6.75 -4.75
N ASN A 47 14.24 5.68 -4.03
CA ASN A 47 13.40 4.59 -4.56
C ASN A 47 12.80 3.67 -3.47
N ASP A 48 12.56 4.18 -2.25
CA ASP A 48 12.01 3.37 -1.14
C ASP A 48 10.53 3.68 -0.87
N ASN A 49 10.03 4.75 -1.48
CA ASN A 49 8.70 5.31 -1.29
C ASN A 49 7.58 4.45 -1.90
N ASN A 50 7.90 3.54 -2.84
CA ASN A 50 6.90 2.74 -3.53
C ASN A 50 6.66 1.42 -2.77
N LYS A 51 7.75 0.75 -2.36
CA LYS A 51 7.72 -0.45 -1.50
C LYS A 51 6.99 -0.20 -0.18
N GLY A 52 7.23 0.94 0.46
CA GLY A 52 6.52 1.33 1.68
C GLY A 52 5.01 1.51 1.47
N LYS A 53 4.59 2.01 0.30
CA LYS A 53 3.17 2.15 -0.05
C LYS A 53 2.50 0.81 -0.27
N ILE A 54 3.14 -0.15 -0.95
CA ILE A 54 2.58 -1.51 -1.12
C ILE A 54 2.38 -2.20 0.24
N ILE A 55 3.37 -2.10 1.13
CA ILE A 55 3.27 -2.68 2.48
C ILE A 55 2.13 -2.03 3.27
N LEU A 56 1.99 -0.70 3.17
CA LEU A 56 0.91 0.04 3.83
C LEU A 56 -0.48 -0.38 3.30
N VAL A 57 -0.63 -0.51 1.98
CA VAL A 57 -1.90 -0.94 1.34
C VAL A 57 -2.24 -2.37 1.72
N THR A 58 -1.27 -3.27 1.66
CA THR A 58 -1.46 -4.68 2.06
C THR A 58 -1.85 -4.76 3.53
N GLY A 59 -1.20 -3.99 4.41
CA GLY A 59 -1.56 -3.89 5.82
C GLY A 59 -2.97 -3.36 6.03
N MET A 60 -3.37 -2.31 5.30
CA MET A 60 -4.72 -1.75 5.36
C MET A 60 -5.79 -2.77 4.94
N LEU A 61 -5.54 -3.55 3.87
CA LEU A 61 -6.45 -4.59 3.41
C LEU A 61 -6.59 -5.74 4.42
N VAL A 62 -5.49 -6.13 5.09
CA VAL A 62 -5.54 -7.15 6.14
C VAL A 62 -6.31 -6.64 7.37
N VAL A 63 -6.13 -5.38 7.76
CA VAL A 63 -6.90 -4.76 8.84
C VAL A 63 -8.39 -4.71 8.48
N LEU A 64 -8.72 -4.30 7.25
CA LEU A 64 -10.09 -4.29 6.74
C LEU A 64 -10.69 -5.71 6.81
N ALA A 65 -9.97 -6.71 6.32
CA ALA A 65 -10.41 -8.10 6.35
C ALA A 65 -10.65 -8.63 7.77
N GLY A 66 -9.72 -8.35 8.68
CA GLY A 66 -9.85 -8.74 10.09
C GLY A 66 -11.07 -8.07 10.75
N PHE A 67 -11.28 -6.77 10.47
CA PHE A 67 -12.43 -6.04 10.98
C PHE A 67 -13.75 -6.59 10.42
N SER A 68 -13.85 -6.83 9.12
CA SER A 68 -15.03 -7.39 8.47
C SER A 68 -15.35 -8.81 8.95
N LEU A 69 -14.33 -9.66 9.14
CA LEU A 69 -14.52 -11.01 9.68
C LEU A 69 -15.00 -10.98 11.13
N TYR A 70 -14.42 -10.11 11.97
CA TYR A 70 -14.82 -9.96 13.36
C TYR A 70 -16.26 -9.45 13.48
N PHE A 71 -16.60 -8.36 12.77
CA PHE A 71 -17.95 -7.81 12.79
C PHE A 71 -18.98 -8.76 12.20
N GLY A 72 -18.66 -9.42 11.08
CA GLY A 72 -19.55 -10.42 10.48
C GLY A 72 -19.80 -11.60 11.41
N ALA A 73 -18.77 -12.10 12.10
CA ALA A 73 -18.92 -13.18 13.07
C ALA A 73 -19.74 -12.77 14.29
N MET A 74 -19.50 -11.57 14.85
CA MET A 74 -20.31 -11.04 15.97
C MET A 74 -21.77 -10.87 15.57
N MET A 75 -22.03 -10.32 14.38
CA MET A 75 -23.39 -10.12 13.88
C MET A 75 -24.16 -11.43 13.70
N LEU A 76 -23.49 -12.51 13.30
CA LEU A 76 -24.10 -13.84 13.22
C LEU A 76 -24.37 -14.45 14.60
N MET A 77 -23.45 -14.29 15.56
CA MET A 77 -23.63 -14.80 16.92
C MET A 77 -24.79 -14.12 17.64
N ASP A 78 -24.96 -12.81 17.42
CA ASP A 78 -25.99 -12.00 18.05
C ASP A 78 -27.27 -11.84 17.19
N ALA A 79 -27.35 -12.49 16.01
CA ALA A 79 -28.43 -12.27 15.04
C ALA A 79 -29.84 -12.41 15.65
N VAL A 80 -30.02 -13.45 16.48
CA VAL A 80 -31.28 -13.73 17.18
C VAL A 80 -31.61 -12.65 18.21
N ALA A 81 -30.60 -12.18 18.95
CA ALA A 81 -30.76 -11.14 19.97
C ALA A 81 -31.09 -9.80 19.31
N ILE A 82 -30.39 -9.44 18.24
CA ILE A 82 -30.65 -8.24 17.44
C ILE A 82 -32.09 -8.26 16.90
N ALA A 83 -32.52 -9.38 16.32
CA ALA A 83 -33.88 -9.50 15.78
C ALA A 83 -34.96 -9.35 16.86
N ASN A 84 -34.73 -9.91 18.06
CA ASN A 84 -35.66 -9.82 19.18
C ASN A 84 -35.69 -8.41 19.80
N GLU A 85 -34.55 -7.75 19.94
CA GLU A 85 -34.44 -6.37 20.41
C GLU A 85 -35.22 -5.43 19.49
N VAL A 86 -34.99 -5.55 18.17
CA VAL A 86 -35.67 -4.74 17.15
C VAL A 86 -37.18 -4.99 17.13
N MET A 87 -37.64 -6.21 17.42
CA MET A 87 -39.07 -6.51 17.45
C MET A 87 -39.79 -5.97 18.70
N ASN A 88 -39.08 -5.87 19.82
CA ASN A 88 -39.64 -5.39 21.07
C ASN A 88 -39.49 -3.88 21.27
N ASP A 89 -38.76 -3.19 20.39
CA ASP A 89 -38.62 -1.73 20.45
C ASP A 89 -39.92 -1.03 19.99
N PRO A 90 -40.56 -0.20 20.83
CA PRO A 90 -41.75 0.55 20.43
C PRO A 90 -41.49 1.54 19.29
N ALA A 91 -40.23 1.93 19.02
CA ALA A 91 -39.88 2.83 17.91
C ALA A 91 -39.95 2.14 16.52
N SER A 92 -39.65 0.85 16.45
CA SER A 92 -39.71 0.05 15.20
C SER A 92 -41.11 -0.51 14.93
N ALA A 93 -41.97 -0.59 15.96
CA ALA A 93 -43.31 -1.15 15.88
C ALA A 93 -44.18 -0.54 14.78
N GLN A 94 -44.08 0.78 14.55
CA GLN A 94 -44.83 1.46 13.48
C GLN A 94 -44.31 1.05 12.09
N VAL A 95 -43.00 0.90 11.92
CA VAL A 95 -42.36 0.51 10.65
C VAL A 95 -42.64 -0.96 10.32
N MET A 96 -42.68 -1.83 11.34
CA MET A 96 -42.99 -3.25 11.16
C MET A 96 -44.43 -3.47 10.68
N ILE A 97 -45.38 -2.64 11.11
CA ILE A 97 -46.78 -2.70 10.66
C ILE A 97 -46.91 -2.21 9.22
N ASP A 98 -46.23 -1.12 8.86
CA ASP A 98 -46.28 -0.55 7.51
C ASP A 98 -45.65 -1.46 6.44
N TYR A 99 -44.55 -2.14 6.79
CA TYR A 99 -43.84 -3.06 5.88
C TYR A 99 -44.20 -4.54 6.09
N SER A 100 -45.09 -4.86 7.03
CA SER A 100 -45.45 -6.25 7.42
C SER A 100 -44.24 -7.15 7.70
N ILE A 101 -43.18 -6.60 8.31
CA ILE A 101 -41.92 -7.32 8.54
C ILE A 101 -42.14 -8.38 9.62
N THR A 102 -41.93 -9.64 9.25
CA THR A 102 -41.99 -10.81 10.15
C THR A 102 -40.62 -11.09 10.76
N TYR A 103 -40.61 -11.77 11.92
CA TYR A 103 -39.38 -12.15 12.64
C TYR A 103 -38.40 -12.92 11.72
N ASP A 104 -38.92 -13.88 10.96
CA ASP A 104 -38.12 -14.73 10.08
C ASP A 104 -37.46 -13.94 8.95
N MET A 105 -38.15 -12.93 8.40
CA MET A 105 -37.58 -12.06 7.37
C MET A 105 -36.47 -11.17 7.91
N LEU A 106 -36.64 -10.66 9.14
CA LEU A 106 -35.63 -9.85 9.81
C LEU A 106 -34.38 -10.69 10.12
N LEU A 107 -34.57 -11.88 10.70
CA LEU A 107 -33.48 -12.80 11.03
C LEU A 107 -32.70 -13.21 9.76
N SER A 108 -33.40 -13.65 8.72
CA SER A 108 -32.78 -14.02 7.45
C SER A 108 -31.99 -12.87 6.81
N SER A 109 -32.49 -11.63 6.95
CA SER A 109 -31.79 -10.44 6.45
C SER A 109 -30.50 -10.16 7.23
N VAL A 110 -30.54 -10.27 8.56
CA VAL A 110 -29.36 -10.09 9.44
C VAL A 110 -28.31 -11.17 9.18
N GLU A 111 -28.73 -12.43 9.04
CA GLU A 111 -27.84 -13.54 8.69
C GLU A 111 -27.19 -13.33 7.32
N THR A 112 -27.96 -12.94 6.31
CA THR A 112 -27.45 -12.68 4.96
C THR A 112 -26.41 -11.55 4.97
N ALA A 113 -26.67 -10.48 5.72
CA ALA A 113 -25.71 -9.38 5.89
C ALA A 113 -24.42 -9.84 6.58
N GLY A 114 -24.53 -10.67 7.63
CA GLY A 114 -23.39 -11.25 8.33
C GLY A 114 -22.52 -12.13 7.42
N TYR A 115 -23.13 -13.02 6.63
CA TYR A 115 -22.42 -13.84 5.66
C TYR A 115 -21.73 -13.01 4.56
N LEU A 116 -22.40 -11.97 4.06
CA LEU A 116 -21.80 -11.05 3.07
C LEU A 116 -20.57 -10.32 3.65
N MET A 117 -20.63 -9.86 4.91
CA MET A 117 -19.49 -9.23 5.58
C MET A 117 -18.30 -10.19 5.72
N ILE A 118 -18.56 -11.46 6.05
CA ILE A 118 -17.52 -12.49 6.12
C ILE A 118 -16.93 -12.75 4.72
N ALA A 119 -17.77 -12.90 3.70
CA ALA A 119 -17.32 -13.14 2.32
C ALA A 119 -16.44 -11.98 1.81
N VAL A 120 -16.80 -10.74 2.10
CA VAL A 120 -16.00 -9.55 1.79
C VAL A 120 -14.65 -9.59 2.50
N GLY A 121 -14.63 -9.97 3.78
CA GLY A 121 -13.38 -10.11 4.53
C GLY A 121 -12.45 -11.18 3.94
N VAL A 122 -12.98 -12.34 3.55
CA VAL A 122 -12.19 -13.41 2.90
C VAL A 122 -11.63 -12.95 1.56
N LEU A 123 -12.46 -12.30 0.73
CA LEU A 123 -12.02 -11.76 -0.55
C LEU A 123 -10.94 -10.68 -0.38
N ALA A 124 -11.03 -9.84 0.65
CA ALA A 124 -9.99 -8.86 0.96
C ALA A 124 -8.66 -9.51 1.38
N LEU A 125 -8.67 -10.66 2.06
CA LEU A 125 -7.45 -11.43 2.33
C LEU A 125 -6.83 -11.98 1.04
N VAL A 126 -7.66 -12.54 0.15
CA VAL A 126 -7.20 -13.01 -1.16
C VAL A 126 -6.56 -11.86 -1.93
N ASP A 127 -7.15 -10.68 -1.88
CA ASP A 127 -6.64 -9.48 -2.54
C ASP A 127 -5.30 -8.99 -1.95
N ALA A 128 -5.17 -9.03 -0.62
CA ALA A 128 -3.92 -8.72 0.06
C ALA A 128 -2.81 -9.70 -0.33
N VAL A 129 -3.11 -11.00 -0.41
CA VAL A 129 -2.15 -12.03 -0.84
C VAL A 129 -1.75 -11.87 -2.31
N LEU A 130 -2.70 -11.57 -3.19
CA LEU A 130 -2.43 -11.28 -4.61
C LEU A 130 -1.53 -10.05 -4.76
N THR A 131 -1.81 -8.99 -4.01
CA THR A 131 -1.01 -7.76 -3.98
C THR A 131 0.41 -8.04 -3.48
N PHE A 132 0.58 -8.93 -2.48
CA PHE A 132 1.89 -9.30 -1.96
C PHE A 132 2.69 -10.22 -2.89
N THR A 133 2.04 -11.18 -3.53
CA THR A 133 2.71 -12.18 -4.40
C THR A 133 3.17 -11.61 -5.74
N LYS A 134 2.85 -10.34 -6.04
CA LYS A 134 3.17 -9.62 -7.27
C LYS A 134 2.82 -10.35 -8.57
N ARG A 135 1.96 -11.38 -8.49
CA ARG A 135 1.86 -12.39 -9.55
C ARG A 135 0.91 -11.98 -10.67
N PHE A 136 -0.17 -11.28 -10.34
CA PHE A 136 -1.20 -10.90 -11.31
C PHE A 136 -1.90 -9.59 -10.90
N TRP A 137 -1.27 -8.44 -11.16
CA TRP A 137 -1.78 -7.11 -10.77
C TRP A 137 -3.19 -6.79 -11.33
N ALA A 138 -3.48 -7.21 -12.56
CA ALA A 138 -4.80 -7.00 -13.17
C ALA A 138 -5.93 -7.72 -12.43
N VAL A 139 -5.66 -8.89 -11.84
CA VAL A 139 -6.65 -9.66 -11.09
C VAL A 139 -6.99 -8.97 -9.77
N ALA A 140 -5.98 -8.50 -9.03
CA ALA A 140 -6.19 -7.74 -7.79
C ALA A 140 -7.00 -6.47 -8.06
N PHE A 141 -6.67 -5.73 -9.12
CA PHE A 141 -7.39 -4.50 -9.46
C PHE A 141 -8.88 -4.73 -9.76
N VAL A 142 -9.20 -5.78 -10.53
CA VAL A 142 -10.60 -6.14 -10.84
C VAL A 142 -11.34 -6.60 -9.58
N LEU A 143 -10.67 -7.35 -8.70
CA LEU A 143 -11.28 -7.85 -7.47
C LEU A 143 -11.59 -6.70 -6.48
N THR A 144 -10.70 -5.71 -6.36
CA THR A 144 -10.98 -4.48 -5.59
C THR A 144 -12.20 -3.75 -6.14
N ILE A 145 -12.30 -3.58 -7.47
CA ILE A 145 -13.47 -2.93 -8.08
C ILE A 145 -14.75 -3.68 -7.72
N ILE A 146 -14.76 -5.01 -7.83
CA ILE A 146 -15.92 -5.83 -7.44
C ILE A 146 -16.28 -5.61 -5.96
N LEU A 147 -15.28 -5.60 -5.07
CA LEU A 147 -15.48 -5.34 -3.64
C LEU A 147 -16.08 -3.94 -3.38
N THR A 148 -15.62 -2.91 -4.10
CA THR A 148 -16.17 -1.56 -3.96
C THR A 148 -17.63 -1.48 -4.39
N VAL A 149 -18.02 -2.21 -5.43
CA VAL A 149 -19.41 -2.28 -5.90
C VAL A 149 -20.28 -3.02 -4.89
N LEU A 150 -19.79 -4.11 -4.30
CA LEU A 150 -20.51 -4.85 -3.26
C LEU A 150 -20.70 -4.01 -1.97
N MET A 151 -19.73 -3.16 -1.65
CA MET A 151 -19.77 -2.28 -0.48
C MET A 151 -20.46 -0.92 -0.75
N PHE A 152 -21.01 -0.70 -1.95
CA PHE A 152 -21.61 0.57 -2.38
C PHE A 152 -22.75 1.05 -1.46
N TRP A 153 -23.36 0.14 -0.69
CA TRP A 153 -24.36 0.51 0.31
C TRP A 153 -23.84 1.45 1.40
N THR A 154 -22.52 1.52 1.60
CA THR A 154 -21.90 2.39 2.59
C THR A 154 -21.03 3.44 1.91
N LEU A 155 -21.28 4.73 2.22
CA LEU A 155 -20.42 5.83 1.74
C LEU A 155 -18.97 5.64 2.17
N ILE A 156 -18.75 5.06 3.36
CA ILE A 156 -17.43 4.76 3.91
C ILE A 156 -16.72 3.70 3.05
N GLY A 157 -17.41 2.61 2.69
CA GLY A 157 -16.86 1.56 1.84
C GLY A 157 -16.47 2.06 0.45
N LEU A 158 -17.26 2.96 -0.13
CA LEU A 158 -16.95 3.60 -1.41
C LEU A 158 -15.64 4.42 -1.34
N VAL A 159 -15.47 5.24 -0.30
CA VAL A 159 -14.28 6.08 -0.14
C VAL A 159 -13.02 5.23 0.07
N LEU A 160 -13.08 4.23 0.98
CA LEU A 160 -11.95 3.32 1.21
C LEU A 160 -11.59 2.54 -0.05
N GLY A 161 -12.61 2.14 -0.81
CA GLY A 161 -12.48 1.49 -2.09
C GLY A 161 -11.72 2.30 -3.13
N ILE A 162 -12.12 3.57 -3.35
CA ILE A 162 -11.45 4.47 -4.30
C ILE A 162 -9.99 4.71 -3.88
N ILE A 163 -9.73 4.86 -2.58
CA ILE A 163 -8.37 5.03 -2.05
C ILE A 163 -7.52 3.79 -2.34
N ALA A 164 -8.06 2.58 -2.09
CA ALA A 164 -7.37 1.32 -2.38
C ALA A 164 -7.05 1.17 -3.87
N ILE A 165 -8.00 1.50 -4.75
CA ILE A 165 -7.84 1.50 -6.21
C ILE A 165 -6.75 2.48 -6.65
N TYR A 166 -6.76 3.71 -6.13
CA TYR A 166 -5.76 4.74 -6.44
C TYR A 166 -4.35 4.28 -6.04
N PHE A 167 -4.23 3.66 -4.87
CA PHE A 167 -2.96 3.14 -4.36
C PHE A 167 -2.46 1.91 -5.16
N GLN A 168 -3.34 0.97 -5.50
CA GLN A 168 -2.99 -0.15 -6.39
C GLN A 168 -2.56 0.34 -7.77
N TYR A 169 -3.21 1.40 -8.30
CA TYR A 169 -2.81 2.05 -9.55
C TYR A 169 -1.43 2.70 -9.48
N THR A 170 -1.12 3.41 -8.40
CA THR A 170 0.21 4.00 -8.22
C THR A 170 1.30 2.96 -7.99
N ALA A 171 0.96 1.81 -7.41
CA ALA A 171 1.87 0.68 -7.23
C ALA A 171 2.09 -0.15 -8.52
N LYS A 172 1.31 0.07 -9.60
CA LYS A 172 1.40 -0.67 -10.88
C LYS A 172 2.83 -0.83 -11.41
N SER A 173 3.66 0.20 -11.26
CA SER A 173 5.04 0.20 -11.74
C SER A 173 5.95 -0.82 -11.05
N GLU A 174 5.56 -1.35 -9.89
CA GLU A 174 6.33 -2.36 -9.13
C GLU A 174 5.92 -3.80 -9.42
N PHE A 175 4.91 -3.99 -10.26
CA PHE A 175 4.38 -5.28 -10.72
C PHE A 175 4.84 -5.64 -12.15
N ALA A 176 5.77 -4.88 -12.71
CA ALA A 176 6.41 -5.14 -14.01
C ALA A 176 7.64 -6.06 -13.87
#